data_AF-A0A8C3F0A9-F1
#
_entry.id   AF-A0A8C3F0A9-F1
#
_cell.length_a   1.000
_cell.length_b   1.000
_cell.length_c   1.000
_cell.angle_alpha   90.00
_cell.angle_beta   90.00
_cell.angle_gamma   90.00
#
_symmetry.space_group_name_H-M   'P 1'
#
loop_
_entity.id
_entity.type
_entity.pdbx_description
1 polymer ?
#
loop_
_entity_poly.entity_id
_entity_poly.type
_entity_poly.pdbx_seq_one_letter_code
_entity_poly.pdbx_strand_id
1 'polypeptide(L)'
;MVISQQQLGQVNGCSTMRQAAGDKTVLFQTVCNSLSFFFFSSLSPLHCCVLCFPLGAGRNREVIEYNLPRQCIRDYFPTRKCFVFIRPASERDMKQLETLSDSALQPEFLEQSDRFCQYVLRESKVKMLKGGHHINGRMFGMLAQSYVDTIVSGKVPCLENAVTTLATKENEAAIREGLAYYVAQMEERVKFPAEVAVLSETHGNCEKAALQLFMQRSFKDEDQKHQEQLAFEINEHYGTVLNKNKMTSQEICQTLLSQLSADMEGKLRDGVYMQPGGYEVYVKDQKQVVESFQRTPNKGVMAEQVLEQFMDSKKAEAATIVTADKMLTDVQKRLAAEQARVERLEQQHKAEEERSLQLEQRMRDEECSHQEKIRQVEAKMEEEITKMRQEMDRTMECKLKEQEKLLQQGFTEQARLMKEEMDVLQKRGKEREEKLQQQLVRFSGVGGAVGVMQSVCFPHG
;
A
#
# COMPACT_ATOMS: atom_id res chain seq x y z
N MET A 1 -10.14 8.33 -28.78
CA MET A 1 -10.60 9.66 -29.20
C MET A 1 -11.18 9.52 -30.61
N VAL A 2 -12.41 9.96 -30.84
CA VAL A 2 -13.02 9.98 -32.18
C VAL A 2 -12.87 11.39 -32.71
N ILE A 3 -12.15 11.57 -33.82
CA ILE A 3 -11.96 12.90 -34.44
C ILE A 3 -12.80 12.93 -35.72
N SER A 4 -13.81 13.80 -35.76
CA SER A 4 -14.56 14.11 -36.97
C SER A 4 -13.77 15.11 -37.82
N GLN A 5 -13.81 14.96 -39.15
CA GLN A 5 -13.01 15.77 -40.09
C GLN A 5 -13.30 17.28 -39.99
N GLN A 6 -14.45 17.69 -39.46
CA GLN A 6 -14.78 19.10 -39.20
C GLN A 6 -13.87 19.77 -38.14
N GLN A 7 -13.13 19.02 -37.33
CA GLN A 7 -12.28 19.56 -36.25
C GLN A 7 -10.79 19.68 -36.61
N LEU A 8 -10.36 19.25 -37.80
CA LEU A 8 -8.94 19.27 -38.20
C LEU A 8 -8.43 20.69 -38.59
N GLY A 9 -9.29 21.71 -38.60
CA GLY A 9 -8.96 23.09 -38.95
C GLY A 9 -8.35 23.95 -37.83
N GLN A 10 -8.15 23.44 -36.61
CA GLN A 10 -7.69 24.25 -35.46
C GLN A 10 -6.55 23.62 -34.64
N VAL A 11 -5.62 22.89 -35.27
CA VAL A 11 -4.38 22.45 -34.60
C VAL A 11 -3.20 23.34 -35.03
N ASN A 12 -3.32 24.65 -34.80
CA ASN A 12 -2.20 25.58 -34.91
C ASN A 12 -1.98 26.23 -33.53
N GLY A 13 -1.24 25.54 -32.68
CA GLY A 13 -0.84 26.07 -31.39
C GLY A 13 0.12 25.14 -30.68
N CYS A 14 1.28 25.68 -30.30
CA CYS A 14 2.28 25.13 -29.38
C CYS A 14 3.50 24.44 -30.03
N SER A 15 4.41 25.28 -30.52
CA SER A 15 5.82 25.00 -30.82
C SER A 15 6.64 24.50 -29.61
N THR A 16 6.08 24.53 -28.40
CA THR A 16 6.73 24.08 -27.15
C THR A 16 6.59 22.58 -26.87
N MET A 17 5.87 21.82 -27.71
CA MET A 17 5.64 20.37 -27.50
C MET A 17 6.67 19.43 -28.12
N ARG A 18 7.81 19.94 -28.63
CA ARG A 18 8.83 19.12 -29.32
C ARG A 18 9.81 18.36 -28.39
N GLN A 19 9.93 18.72 -27.11
CA GLN A 19 10.95 18.13 -26.23
C GLN A 19 10.52 16.85 -25.48
N ALA A 20 9.29 16.37 -25.67
CA ALA A 20 8.78 15.14 -25.01
C ALA A 20 7.95 14.26 -25.97
N ALA A 21 8.33 14.18 -27.25
CA ALA A 21 7.57 13.40 -28.24
C ALA A 21 7.67 11.88 -28.03
N GLY A 22 8.82 11.39 -27.54
CA GLY A 22 9.08 9.94 -27.42
C GLY A 22 8.22 9.19 -26.39
N ASP A 23 7.56 9.89 -25.46
CA ASP A 23 6.84 9.29 -24.32
C ASP A 23 5.29 9.41 -24.45
N LYS A 24 4.80 9.89 -25.60
CA LYS A 24 3.37 10.16 -25.82
C LYS A 24 2.59 8.94 -26.30
N THR A 25 3.23 8.01 -27.01
CA THR A 25 2.62 6.79 -27.57
C THR A 25 2.10 5.84 -26.49
N VAL A 26 2.67 5.90 -25.28
CA VAL A 26 2.21 5.16 -24.09
C VAL A 26 0.83 5.63 -23.60
N LEU A 27 0.51 6.90 -23.85
CA LEU A 27 -0.60 7.60 -23.19
C LEU A 27 -1.82 7.76 -24.08
N PHE A 28 -1.55 7.97 -25.37
CA PHE A 28 -2.56 8.03 -26.41
C PHE A 28 -2.73 6.62 -26.97
N GLN A 29 -3.92 6.03 -26.81
CA GLN A 29 -4.14 4.61 -27.13
C GLN A 29 -4.60 4.43 -28.59
N THR A 30 -5.82 4.88 -28.90
CA THR A 30 -6.43 4.72 -30.22
C THR A 30 -7.09 6.01 -30.66
N VAL A 31 -6.81 6.40 -31.91
CA VAL A 31 -7.61 7.40 -32.63
C VAL A 31 -8.44 6.68 -33.69
N CYS A 32 -9.76 6.95 -33.65
CA CYS A 32 -10.68 6.53 -34.69
C CYS A 32 -11.11 7.78 -35.45
N ASN A 33 -10.82 7.83 -36.74
CA ASN A 33 -11.37 8.88 -37.59
C ASN A 33 -12.66 8.37 -38.21
N SER A 34 -13.75 9.09 -37.94
CA SER A 34 -15.04 8.89 -38.58
C SER A 34 -15.20 9.93 -39.67
N LEU A 35 -15.19 9.49 -40.93
CA LEU A 35 -15.42 10.35 -42.08
C LEU A 35 -16.90 10.29 -42.44
N SER A 36 -17.60 11.38 -42.18
CA SER A 36 -19.03 11.52 -42.48
C SER A 36 -19.22 12.17 -43.85
N PHE A 37 -20.16 11.66 -44.64
CA PHE A 37 -20.52 12.16 -45.98
C PHE A 37 -19.39 12.06 -47.02
N PHE A 38 -18.86 10.84 -47.20
CA PHE A 38 -17.81 10.57 -48.18
C PHE A 38 -18.39 10.29 -49.57
N PHE A 39 -17.94 11.02 -50.59
CA PHE A 39 -18.48 10.97 -51.97
C PHE A 39 -17.69 10.06 -52.93
N PHE A 40 -16.61 9.41 -52.49
CA PHE A 40 -15.88 8.44 -53.31
C PHE A 40 -16.40 7.02 -53.06
N SER A 41 -17.24 6.53 -53.98
CA SER A 41 -17.93 5.24 -53.92
C SER A 41 -17.04 4.01 -54.16
N SER A 42 -15.73 4.16 -54.34
CA SER A 42 -14.84 3.06 -54.79
C SER A 42 -13.62 2.76 -53.90
N LEU A 43 -13.40 3.51 -52.81
CA LEU A 43 -12.25 3.29 -51.93
C LEU A 43 -12.66 2.55 -50.66
N SER A 44 -12.02 1.40 -50.40
CA SER A 44 -12.24 0.69 -49.13
C SER A 44 -11.75 1.54 -47.95
N PRO A 45 -12.34 1.40 -46.74
CA PRO A 45 -11.93 2.17 -45.55
C PRO A 45 -10.43 2.02 -45.21
N LEU A 46 -9.84 0.86 -45.51
CA LEU A 46 -8.40 0.60 -45.40
C LEU A 46 -7.59 1.45 -46.39
N HIS A 47 -8.01 1.53 -47.65
CA HIS A 47 -7.39 2.41 -48.64
C HIS A 47 -7.53 3.89 -48.24
N CYS A 48 -8.69 4.31 -47.74
CA CYS A 48 -8.91 5.68 -47.27
C CYS A 48 -7.97 6.05 -46.11
N CYS A 49 -7.79 5.15 -45.12
CA CYS A 49 -6.89 5.38 -44.00
C CYS A 49 -5.41 5.49 -44.43
N VAL A 50 -4.98 4.68 -45.40
CA VAL A 50 -3.63 4.72 -45.99
C VAL A 50 -3.43 6.00 -46.83
N LEU A 51 -4.46 6.44 -47.56
CA LEU A 51 -4.46 7.65 -48.39
C LEU A 51 -4.58 8.96 -47.60
N CYS A 52 -5.11 8.94 -46.37
CA CYS A 52 -5.28 10.16 -45.57
C CYS A 52 -4.00 10.65 -44.87
N PHE A 53 -2.99 9.79 -44.66
CA PHE A 53 -1.74 10.15 -43.97
C PHE A 53 -0.42 9.94 -44.75
N PRO A 54 -0.36 10.03 -46.08
CA PRO A 54 0.91 10.01 -46.79
C PRO A 54 1.69 11.28 -46.48
N LEU A 55 2.99 11.13 -46.25
CA LEU A 55 3.90 12.26 -46.12
C LEU A 55 4.23 12.79 -47.52
N GLY A 56 4.42 14.09 -47.64
CA GLY A 56 4.98 14.72 -48.83
C GLY A 56 6.49 14.57 -48.86
N ALA A 57 7.07 14.37 -50.04
CA ALA A 57 8.51 14.36 -50.25
C ALA A 57 9.05 15.80 -50.36
N GLY A 58 10.21 16.06 -49.77
CA GLY A 58 10.85 17.38 -49.77
C GLY A 58 10.98 18.00 -48.37
N ARG A 59 11.70 19.13 -48.30
CA ARG A 59 11.99 19.87 -47.05
C ARG A 59 11.59 21.35 -47.11
N ASN A 60 10.79 21.75 -48.11
CA ASN A 60 10.30 23.12 -48.19
C ASN A 60 9.25 23.38 -47.09
N ARG A 61 8.95 24.66 -46.83
CA ARG A 61 8.02 25.06 -45.77
C ARG A 61 6.64 24.45 -45.92
N GLU A 62 6.10 24.43 -47.13
CA GLU A 62 4.78 23.87 -47.44
C GLU A 62 4.69 22.37 -47.16
N VAL A 63 5.73 21.61 -47.51
CA VAL A 63 5.82 20.17 -47.22
C VAL A 63 5.97 19.92 -45.71
N ILE A 64 6.71 20.77 -44.99
CA ILE A 64 6.81 20.68 -43.52
C ILE A 64 5.45 20.94 -42.87
N GLU A 65 4.74 22.00 -43.27
CA GLU A 65 3.40 22.34 -42.75
C GLU A 65 2.38 21.25 -43.10
N TYR A 66 2.45 20.66 -44.30
CA TYR A 66 1.65 19.50 -44.70
C TYR A 66 1.97 18.24 -43.87
N ASN A 67 3.25 17.98 -43.60
CA ASN A 67 3.68 16.77 -42.90
C ASN A 67 3.46 16.83 -41.39
N LEU A 68 3.58 18.00 -40.77
CA LEU A 68 3.53 18.14 -39.31
C LEU A 68 2.28 17.51 -38.66
N PRO A 69 1.03 17.82 -39.05
CA PRO A 69 -0.15 17.21 -38.43
C PRO A 69 -0.23 15.70 -38.70
N ARG A 70 0.27 15.23 -39.85
CA ARG A 70 0.30 13.80 -40.21
C ARG A 70 1.32 13.05 -39.37
N GLN A 71 2.49 13.63 -39.16
CA GLN A 71 3.52 13.10 -38.26
C GLN A 71 3.00 13.05 -36.83
N CYS A 72 2.40 14.13 -36.31
CA CYS A 72 1.81 14.12 -34.97
C CYS A 72 0.78 12.99 -34.78
N ILE A 73 -0.10 12.75 -35.76
CA ILE A 73 -1.08 11.65 -35.66
C ILE A 73 -0.38 10.28 -35.68
N ARG A 74 0.62 10.10 -36.55
CA ARG A 74 1.40 8.85 -36.66
C ARG A 74 2.22 8.57 -35.38
N ASP A 75 2.80 9.61 -34.79
CA ASP A 75 3.69 9.51 -33.63
C ASP A 75 2.90 9.35 -32.32
N TYR A 76 1.80 10.08 -32.17
CA TYR A 76 1.04 10.09 -30.92
C TYR A 76 0.10 8.89 -30.81
N PHE A 77 -0.53 8.45 -31.90
CA PHE A 77 -1.53 7.38 -31.83
C PHE A 77 -0.98 6.09 -32.45
N PRO A 78 -0.58 5.09 -31.63
CA PRO A 78 -0.02 3.83 -32.13
C PRO A 78 -1.03 3.04 -32.95
N THR A 79 -2.30 3.08 -32.54
CA THR A 79 -3.41 2.45 -33.27
C THR A 79 -4.26 3.51 -33.94
N ARG A 80 -4.44 3.38 -35.26
CA ARG A 80 -5.22 4.29 -36.09
C ARG A 80 -6.20 3.48 -36.94
N LYS A 81 -7.48 3.82 -36.87
CA LYS A 81 -8.55 3.17 -37.65
C LYS A 81 -9.43 4.23 -38.31
N CYS A 82 -9.79 4.01 -39.57
CA CYS A 82 -10.74 4.85 -40.29
C CYS A 82 -12.03 4.09 -40.53
N PHE A 83 -13.15 4.77 -40.28
CA PHE A 83 -14.49 4.34 -40.66
C PHE A 83 -15.08 5.40 -41.59
N VAL A 84 -15.67 4.92 -42.67
CA VAL A 84 -16.36 5.76 -43.65
C VAL A 84 -17.85 5.51 -43.47
N PHE A 85 -18.61 6.60 -43.33
CA PHE A 85 -20.05 6.57 -43.19
C PHE A 85 -20.70 7.22 -44.40
N ILE A 86 -21.64 6.52 -45.01
CA ILE A 86 -22.55 7.11 -45.99
C ILE A 86 -23.49 8.10 -45.29
N ARG A 87 -24.22 8.86 -46.10
CA ARG A 87 -25.25 9.75 -45.60
C ARG A 87 -26.35 8.92 -44.90
N PRO A 88 -26.71 9.21 -43.63
CA PRO A 88 -27.66 8.40 -42.86
C PRO A 88 -29.10 8.41 -43.41
N ALA A 89 -29.56 9.54 -43.93
CA ALA A 89 -30.94 9.75 -44.39
C ALA A 89 -30.99 10.75 -45.57
N SER A 90 -32.18 11.05 -46.08
CA SER A 90 -32.36 12.07 -47.13
C SER A 90 -31.94 13.46 -46.64
N GLU A 91 -31.55 14.37 -47.54
CA GLU A 91 -31.17 15.75 -47.18
C GLU A 91 -32.25 16.49 -46.38
N ARG A 92 -33.52 16.20 -46.67
CA ARG A 92 -34.66 16.76 -45.95
C ARG A 92 -34.70 16.25 -44.51
N ASP A 93 -34.47 14.95 -44.33
CA ASP A 93 -34.61 14.27 -43.04
C ASP A 93 -33.37 14.42 -42.14
N MET A 94 -32.23 14.81 -42.71
CA MET A 94 -31.00 15.12 -41.95
C MET A 94 -31.21 16.16 -40.83
N LYS A 95 -32.19 17.08 -40.98
CA LYS A 95 -32.51 18.10 -39.96
C LYS A 95 -33.19 17.51 -38.72
N GLN A 96 -33.78 16.33 -38.85
CA GLN A 96 -34.55 15.65 -37.82
C GLN A 96 -33.96 14.27 -37.48
N LEU A 97 -32.67 14.07 -37.80
CA LEU A 97 -31.97 12.78 -37.72
C LEU A 97 -32.09 12.11 -36.35
N GLU A 98 -32.00 12.88 -35.26
CA GLU A 98 -32.11 12.37 -33.88
C GLU A 98 -33.50 11.79 -33.53
N THR A 99 -34.52 12.16 -34.31
CA THR A 99 -35.92 11.71 -34.09
C THR A 99 -36.37 10.61 -35.05
N LEU A 100 -35.55 10.31 -36.06
CA LEU A 100 -35.86 9.25 -37.02
C LEU A 100 -35.70 7.88 -36.36
N SER A 101 -36.57 6.94 -36.73
CA SER A 101 -36.39 5.52 -36.39
C SER A 101 -35.34 4.89 -37.30
N ASP A 102 -34.71 3.81 -36.85
CA ASP A 102 -33.71 3.07 -37.64
C ASP A 102 -34.25 2.64 -39.01
N SER A 103 -35.53 2.29 -39.11
CA SER A 103 -36.20 1.94 -40.37
C SER A 103 -36.25 3.07 -41.41
N ALA A 104 -36.10 4.33 -40.97
CA ALA A 104 -36.03 5.50 -41.85
C ALA A 104 -34.59 5.87 -42.25
N LEU A 105 -33.60 5.17 -41.69
CA LEU A 105 -32.18 5.33 -42.04
C LEU A 105 -31.80 4.41 -43.20
N GLN A 106 -30.72 4.77 -43.89
CA GLN A 106 -30.17 3.93 -44.94
C GLN A 106 -29.61 2.62 -44.34
N PRO A 107 -30.01 1.44 -44.86
CA PRO A 107 -29.54 0.15 -44.32
C PRO A 107 -28.02 0.01 -44.27
N GLU A 108 -27.31 0.52 -45.29
CA GLU A 108 -25.84 0.49 -45.32
C GLU A 108 -25.22 1.39 -44.23
N PHE A 109 -25.86 2.51 -43.89
CA PHE A 109 -25.41 3.35 -42.76
C PHE A 109 -25.55 2.60 -41.42
N LEU A 110 -26.66 1.87 -41.24
CA LEU A 110 -26.88 1.05 -40.05
C LEU A 110 -25.81 -0.04 -39.92
N GLU A 111 -25.50 -0.75 -41.02
CA GLU A 111 -24.45 -1.77 -41.03
C GLU A 111 -23.06 -1.17 -40.72
N GLN A 112 -22.74 0.00 -41.30
CA GLN A 112 -21.49 0.70 -41.03
C GLN A 112 -21.39 1.15 -39.57
N SER A 113 -22.51 1.59 -38.98
CA SER A 113 -22.62 2.01 -37.58
C SER A 113 -22.49 0.84 -36.62
N ASP A 114 -23.18 -0.26 -36.88
CA ASP A 114 -23.07 -1.49 -36.08
C ASP A 114 -21.63 -2.03 -36.09
N ARG A 115 -21.02 -2.13 -37.28
CA ARG A 115 -19.61 -2.54 -37.42
C ARG A 115 -18.65 -1.61 -36.67
N PHE A 116 -18.90 -0.31 -36.69
CA PHE A 116 -18.13 0.66 -35.91
C PHE A 116 -18.29 0.43 -34.41
N CYS A 117 -19.53 0.33 -33.93
CA CYS A 117 -19.83 0.09 -32.52
C CYS A 117 -19.19 -1.21 -32.02
N GLN A 118 -19.35 -2.31 -32.76
CA GLN A 118 -18.73 -3.59 -32.42
C GLN A 118 -17.20 -3.50 -32.36
N TYR A 119 -16.57 -2.79 -33.30
CA TYR A 119 -15.14 -2.57 -33.29
C TYR A 119 -14.71 -1.76 -32.05
N VAL A 120 -15.39 -0.65 -31.74
CA VAL A 120 -15.06 0.18 -30.58
C VAL A 120 -15.20 -0.63 -29.29
N LEU A 121 -16.31 -1.38 -29.13
CA LEU A 121 -16.55 -2.18 -27.93
C LEU A 121 -15.54 -3.33 -27.77
N ARG A 122 -15.11 -3.95 -28.88
CA ARG A 122 -14.18 -5.08 -28.85
C ARG A 122 -12.72 -4.66 -28.72
N GLU A 123 -12.31 -3.58 -29.38
CA GLU A 123 -10.90 -3.22 -29.54
C GLU A 123 -10.45 -2.09 -28.59
N SER A 124 -11.39 -1.36 -27.97
CA SER A 124 -11.04 -0.32 -27.00
C SER A 124 -10.44 -0.92 -25.74
N LYS A 125 -9.22 -0.54 -25.43
CA LYS A 125 -8.52 -0.97 -24.22
C LYS A 125 -8.93 -0.10 -23.03
N VAL A 126 -8.84 -0.68 -21.84
CA VAL A 126 -8.95 0.08 -20.58
C VAL A 126 -7.90 1.20 -20.60
N LYS A 127 -8.28 2.38 -20.12
CA LYS A 127 -7.37 3.52 -20.05
C LYS A 127 -6.26 3.22 -19.03
N MET A 128 -5.01 3.46 -19.43
CA MET A 128 -3.84 3.22 -18.58
C MET A 128 -2.99 4.49 -18.41
N LEU A 129 -2.28 4.58 -17.29
CA LEU A 129 -1.18 5.51 -17.04
C LEU A 129 0.16 4.84 -17.35
N LYS A 130 1.25 5.63 -17.39
CA LYS A 130 2.62 5.07 -17.42
C LYS A 130 2.82 4.12 -16.24
N GLY A 131 3.49 2.99 -16.45
CA GLY A 131 3.62 1.92 -15.45
C GLY A 131 2.50 0.88 -15.52
N GLY A 132 1.68 0.90 -16.58
CA GLY A 132 0.60 -0.07 -16.78
C GLY A 132 -0.56 0.04 -15.79
N HIS A 133 -0.71 1.14 -15.05
CA HIS A 133 -1.79 1.31 -14.08
C HIS A 133 -3.13 1.59 -14.76
N HIS A 134 -4.12 0.73 -14.53
CA HIS A 134 -5.49 0.91 -15.02
C HIS A 134 -6.19 2.08 -14.31
N ILE A 135 -6.87 2.93 -15.07
CA ILE A 135 -7.65 4.04 -14.54
C ILE A 135 -9.08 3.58 -14.27
N ASN A 136 -9.48 3.60 -13.00
CA ASN A 136 -10.87 3.39 -12.58
C ASN A 136 -11.64 4.73 -12.52
N GLY A 137 -12.94 4.69 -12.22
CA GLY A 137 -13.79 5.89 -12.17
C GLY A 137 -13.33 6.96 -11.16
N ARG A 138 -12.84 6.54 -9.99
CA ARG A 138 -12.32 7.44 -8.95
C ARG A 138 -11.08 8.18 -9.45
N MET A 139 -10.10 7.42 -9.95
CA MET A 139 -8.87 7.96 -10.53
C MET A 139 -9.15 8.90 -11.70
N PHE A 140 -10.10 8.54 -12.55
CA PHE A 140 -10.53 9.38 -13.67
C PHE A 140 -11.10 10.72 -13.19
N GLY A 141 -11.97 10.72 -12.17
CA GLY A 141 -12.51 11.95 -11.58
C GLY A 141 -11.43 12.87 -11.02
N MET A 142 -10.44 12.30 -10.33
CA MET A 142 -9.31 13.05 -9.79
C MET A 142 -8.41 13.64 -10.88
N LEU A 143 -8.17 12.90 -11.97
CA LEU A 143 -7.42 13.39 -13.12
C LEU A 143 -8.17 14.52 -13.84
N ALA A 144 -9.48 14.36 -14.05
CA ALA A 144 -10.32 15.37 -14.68
C ALA A 144 -10.31 16.67 -13.87
N GLN A 145 -10.50 16.58 -12.55
CA GLN A 145 -10.41 17.74 -11.66
C GLN A 145 -9.03 18.40 -11.73
N SER A 146 -7.95 17.63 -11.58
CA SER A 146 -6.57 18.13 -11.64
C SER A 146 -6.26 18.87 -12.95
N TYR A 147 -6.70 18.33 -14.09
CA TYR A 147 -6.52 18.97 -15.39
C TYR A 147 -7.32 20.26 -15.51
N VAL A 148 -8.59 20.26 -15.10
CA VAL A 148 -9.44 21.46 -15.15
C VAL A 148 -8.86 22.56 -14.26
N ASP A 149 -8.49 22.24 -13.01
CA ASP A 149 -7.89 23.21 -12.08
C ASP A 149 -6.59 23.81 -12.64
N THR A 150 -5.76 22.96 -13.27
CA THR A 150 -4.51 23.41 -13.91
C THR A 150 -4.80 24.38 -15.06
N ILE A 151 -5.76 24.05 -15.93
CA ILE A 151 -6.16 24.91 -17.06
C ILE A 151 -6.72 26.24 -16.56
N VAL A 152 -7.62 26.20 -15.58
CA VAL A 152 -8.23 27.40 -14.97
C VAL A 152 -7.16 28.30 -14.34
N SER A 153 -6.11 27.72 -13.76
CA SER A 153 -4.97 28.47 -13.21
C SER A 153 -4.03 29.07 -14.27
N GLY A 154 -4.31 28.91 -15.57
CA GLY A 154 -3.47 29.38 -16.67
C GLY A 154 -2.21 28.54 -16.91
N LYS A 155 -2.09 27.37 -16.26
CA LYS A 155 -0.97 26.45 -16.41
C LYS A 155 -1.30 25.36 -17.44
N VAL A 156 -0.26 24.73 -17.99
CA VAL A 156 -0.41 23.62 -18.94
C VAL A 156 -0.50 22.30 -18.15
N PRO A 157 -1.53 21.47 -18.36
CA PRO A 157 -1.62 20.13 -17.77
C PRO A 157 -0.39 19.28 -18.09
N CYS A 158 0.29 18.80 -17.06
CA CYS A 158 1.38 17.84 -17.17
C CYS A 158 0.90 16.48 -16.65
N LEU A 159 1.01 15.45 -17.47
CA LEU A 159 0.60 14.12 -17.06
C LEU A 159 1.41 13.62 -15.86
N GLU A 160 2.73 13.79 -15.87
CA GLU A 160 3.59 13.25 -14.81
C GLU A 160 3.22 13.83 -13.45
N ASN A 161 2.95 15.14 -13.40
CA ASN A 161 2.48 15.80 -12.18
C ASN A 161 1.10 15.28 -11.74
N ALA A 162 0.18 15.07 -12.70
CA ALA A 162 -1.14 14.53 -12.41
C ALA A 162 -1.07 13.09 -11.86
N VAL A 163 -0.19 12.26 -12.41
CA VAL A 163 0.05 10.88 -11.94
C VAL A 163 0.65 10.87 -10.54
N THR A 164 1.67 11.71 -10.27
CA THR A 164 2.26 11.81 -8.92
C THR A 164 1.25 12.30 -7.90
N THR A 165 0.46 13.34 -8.23
CA THR A 165 -0.60 13.85 -7.33
C THR A 165 -1.66 12.79 -7.05
N LEU A 166 -2.02 12.02 -8.08
CA LEU A 166 -2.97 10.92 -7.95
C LEU A 166 -2.42 9.80 -7.06
N ALA A 167 -1.15 9.43 -7.25
CA ALA A 167 -0.46 8.42 -6.45
C ALA A 167 -0.44 8.80 -4.97
N THR A 168 -0.04 10.04 -4.64
CA THR A 168 -0.05 10.53 -3.25
C THR A 168 -1.43 10.41 -2.63
N LYS A 169 -2.48 10.92 -3.29
CA LYS A 169 -3.84 10.88 -2.76
C LYS A 169 -4.38 9.45 -2.59
N GLU A 170 -4.11 8.55 -3.53
CA GLU A 170 -4.54 7.15 -3.42
C GLU A 170 -3.74 6.38 -2.37
N ASN A 171 -2.44 6.64 -2.23
CA ASN A 171 -1.61 6.02 -1.21
C ASN A 171 -1.98 6.48 0.20
N GLU A 172 -2.28 7.77 0.40
CA GLU A 172 -2.84 8.29 1.66
C GLU A 172 -4.19 7.66 2.00
N ALA A 173 -5.06 7.46 0.99
CA ALA A 173 -6.32 6.77 1.19
C ALA A 173 -6.11 5.29 1.54
N ALA A 174 -5.11 4.65 0.94
CA ALA A 174 -4.72 3.28 1.23
C ALA A 174 -4.17 3.11 2.65
N ILE A 175 -3.38 4.06 3.16
CA ILE A 175 -2.94 4.08 4.56
C ILE A 175 -4.15 4.11 5.49
N ARG A 176 -5.06 5.09 5.28
CA ARG A 176 -6.26 5.24 6.12
C ARG A 176 -7.12 3.98 6.13
N GLU A 177 -7.30 3.36 4.97
CA GLU A 177 -8.09 2.14 4.81
C GLU A 177 -7.43 0.93 5.48
N GLY A 178 -6.13 0.73 5.27
CA GLY A 178 -5.36 -0.33 5.91
C GLY A 178 -5.31 -0.19 7.43
N LEU A 179 -5.06 1.01 7.95
CA LEU A 179 -5.04 1.26 9.39
C LEU A 179 -6.42 1.06 10.01
N ALA A 180 -7.49 1.59 9.39
CA ALA A 180 -8.85 1.41 9.89
C ALA A 180 -9.23 -0.08 9.97
N TYR A 181 -8.84 -0.86 8.97
CA TYR A 181 -9.01 -2.32 9.01
C TYR A 181 -8.24 -2.95 10.17
N TYR A 182 -6.96 -2.62 10.33
CA TYR A 182 -6.12 -3.15 11.41
C TYR A 182 -6.71 -2.86 12.79
N VAL A 183 -7.06 -1.61 13.06
CA VAL A 183 -7.64 -1.17 14.34
C VAL A 183 -8.93 -1.93 14.63
N ALA A 184 -9.87 -1.96 13.68
CA ALA A 184 -11.15 -2.63 13.85
C ALA A 184 -10.98 -4.14 14.15
N GLN A 185 -10.07 -4.81 13.45
CA GLN A 185 -9.82 -6.24 13.66
C GLN A 185 -9.14 -6.52 15.00
N MET A 186 -8.20 -5.68 15.44
CA MET A 186 -7.59 -5.80 16.76
C MET A 186 -8.62 -5.59 17.88
N GLU A 187 -9.49 -4.58 17.76
CA GLU A 187 -10.54 -4.30 18.76
C GLU A 187 -11.59 -5.42 18.86
N GLU A 188 -11.96 -6.00 17.72
CA GLU A 188 -12.93 -7.10 17.65
C GLU A 188 -12.39 -8.37 18.33
N ARG A 189 -11.14 -8.75 17.98
CA ARG A 189 -10.56 -10.06 18.29
C ARG A 189 -9.83 -10.11 19.63
N VAL A 190 -9.25 -9.01 20.10
CA VAL A 190 -8.50 -8.99 21.35
C VAL A 190 -9.44 -8.76 22.54
N LYS A 191 -9.36 -9.64 23.53
CA LYS A 191 -10.04 -9.49 24.84
C LYS A 191 -9.00 -9.46 25.94
N PHE A 192 -9.00 -8.41 26.74
CA PHE A 192 -8.03 -8.23 27.82
C PHE A 192 -8.53 -8.86 29.13
N PRO A 193 -7.64 -9.45 29.96
CA PRO A 193 -6.22 -9.68 29.66
C PRO A 193 -6.06 -10.86 28.69
N ALA A 194 -5.14 -10.71 27.73
CA ALA A 194 -4.80 -11.71 26.73
C ALA A 194 -3.40 -12.28 26.97
N GLU A 195 -3.21 -13.53 26.56
CA GLU A 195 -1.89 -14.15 26.49
C GLU A 195 -1.03 -13.50 25.40
N VAL A 196 0.29 -13.48 25.61
CA VAL A 196 1.25 -12.86 24.67
C VAL A 196 1.16 -13.51 23.28
N ALA A 197 1.02 -14.84 23.23
CA ALA A 197 0.92 -15.58 21.97
C ALA A 197 -0.33 -15.19 21.15
N VAL A 198 -1.48 -15.02 21.82
CA VAL A 198 -2.73 -14.61 21.17
C VAL A 198 -2.62 -13.19 20.61
N LEU A 199 -1.98 -12.27 21.35
CA LEU A 199 -1.75 -10.91 20.88
C LEU A 199 -0.83 -10.87 19.66
N SER A 200 0.28 -11.60 19.72
CA SER A 200 1.25 -11.72 18.62
C SER A 200 0.62 -12.29 17.35
N GLU A 201 -0.09 -13.42 17.47
CA GLU A 201 -0.76 -14.06 16.33
C GLU A 201 -1.83 -13.15 15.72
N THR A 202 -2.64 -12.50 16.57
CA THR A 202 -3.68 -11.58 16.09
C THR A 202 -3.06 -10.37 15.39
N HIS A 203 -2.02 -9.78 15.97
CA HIS A 203 -1.28 -8.67 15.39
C HIS A 203 -0.71 -9.02 14.01
N GLY A 204 0.06 -10.11 13.90
CA GLY A 204 0.70 -10.50 12.64
C GLY A 204 -0.32 -10.79 11.52
N ASN A 205 -1.46 -11.41 11.86
CA ASN A 205 -2.53 -11.65 10.90
C ASN A 205 -3.22 -10.35 10.44
N CYS A 206 -3.51 -9.44 11.37
CA CYS A 206 -4.16 -8.16 11.06
C CYS A 206 -3.23 -7.23 10.27
N GLU A 207 -1.95 -7.15 10.66
CA GLU A 207 -0.93 -6.36 9.98
C GLU A 207 -0.76 -6.83 8.53
N LYS A 208 -0.58 -8.14 8.33
CA LYS A 208 -0.45 -8.73 7.00
C LYS A 208 -1.61 -8.35 6.08
N ALA A 209 -2.84 -8.48 6.58
CA ALA A 209 -4.04 -8.14 5.82
C ALA A 209 -4.15 -6.63 5.55
N ALA A 210 -3.80 -5.77 6.52
CA ALA A 210 -3.77 -4.32 6.35
C ALA A 210 -2.75 -3.89 5.28
N LEU A 211 -1.54 -4.45 5.32
CA LEU A 211 -0.52 -4.21 4.31
C LEU A 211 -0.98 -4.73 2.93
N GLN A 212 -1.65 -5.88 2.86
CA GLN A 212 -2.20 -6.40 1.60
C GLN A 212 -3.28 -5.49 1.00
N LEU A 213 -4.19 -4.95 1.82
CA LEU A 213 -5.18 -3.96 1.39
C LEU A 213 -4.50 -2.69 0.85
N PHE A 214 -3.48 -2.22 1.56
CA PHE A 214 -2.66 -1.11 1.10
C PHE A 214 -2.03 -1.42 -0.27
N MET A 215 -1.46 -2.61 -0.46
CA MET A 215 -0.79 -2.99 -1.71
C MET A 215 -1.74 -3.04 -2.91
N GLN A 216 -2.99 -3.48 -2.72
CA GLN A 216 -3.99 -3.54 -3.78
C GLN A 216 -4.42 -2.16 -4.29
N ARG A 217 -4.38 -1.16 -3.42
CA ARG A 217 -4.86 0.20 -3.74
C ARG A 217 -3.74 1.16 -4.11
N SER A 218 -2.60 1.06 -3.42
CA SER A 218 -1.47 1.96 -3.63
C SER A 218 -0.83 1.73 -4.99
N PHE A 219 -0.28 2.79 -5.57
CA PHE A 219 0.54 2.69 -6.76
C PHE A 219 1.58 3.82 -6.76
N LYS A 220 2.71 3.59 -7.43
CA LYS A 220 3.80 4.57 -7.52
C LYS A 220 4.19 5.16 -6.14
N ASP A 221 4.34 4.29 -5.13
CA ASP A 221 4.85 4.69 -3.81
C ASP A 221 6.36 4.86 -3.87
N GLU A 222 6.81 6.04 -4.30
CA GLU A 222 8.22 6.38 -4.43
C GLU A 222 8.94 6.28 -3.07
N ASP A 223 10.02 5.50 -3.03
CA ASP A 223 10.81 5.19 -1.84
C ASP A 223 10.03 4.51 -0.70
N GLN A 224 8.88 3.87 -0.99
CA GLN A 224 8.06 3.14 -0.01
C GLN A 224 7.60 3.98 1.20
N LYS A 225 7.56 5.31 1.05
CA LYS A 225 7.24 6.24 2.15
C LYS A 225 5.87 6.00 2.75
N HIS A 226 4.86 5.70 1.92
CA HIS A 226 3.50 5.50 2.40
C HIS A 226 3.35 4.13 3.07
N GLN A 227 4.03 3.09 2.56
CA GLN A 227 4.08 1.80 3.24
C GLN A 227 4.78 1.90 4.61
N GLU A 228 5.88 2.64 4.69
CA GLU A 228 6.59 2.91 5.95
C GLU A 228 5.72 3.64 6.96
N GLN A 229 4.97 4.63 6.49
CA GLN A 229 4.01 5.35 7.31
C GLN A 229 2.93 4.42 7.87
N LEU A 230 2.35 3.54 7.04
CA LEU A 230 1.35 2.57 7.49
C LEU A 230 1.93 1.60 8.54
N ALA A 231 3.13 1.06 8.29
CA ALA A 231 3.79 0.16 9.23
C ALA A 231 4.08 0.85 10.58
N PHE A 232 4.53 2.10 10.54
CA PHE A 232 4.75 2.90 11.74
C PHE A 232 3.45 3.10 12.53
N GLU A 233 2.36 3.50 11.88
CA GLU A 233 1.06 3.71 12.54
C GLU A 233 0.48 2.41 13.13
N ILE A 234 0.67 1.27 12.44
CA ILE A 234 0.31 -0.06 12.95
C ILE A 234 1.10 -0.41 14.21
N ASN A 235 2.41 -0.17 14.22
CA ASN A 235 3.29 -0.48 15.35
C ASN A 235 2.96 0.40 16.57
N GLU A 236 2.71 1.69 16.37
CA GLU A 236 2.25 2.59 17.44
C GLU A 236 0.93 2.11 18.07
N HIS A 237 -0.02 1.70 17.22
CA HIS A 237 -1.27 1.13 17.70
C HIS A 237 -1.07 -0.20 18.42
N TYR A 238 -0.17 -1.07 17.95
CA TYR A 238 0.17 -2.31 18.64
C TYR A 238 0.77 -2.05 20.03
N GLY A 239 1.69 -1.08 20.14
CA GLY A 239 2.22 -0.63 21.43
C GLY A 239 1.13 -0.19 22.41
N THR A 240 0.10 0.50 21.90
CA THR A 240 -1.07 0.91 22.69
C THR A 240 -1.88 -0.31 23.18
N VAL A 241 -2.10 -1.30 22.32
CA VAL A 241 -2.78 -2.57 22.66
C VAL A 241 -1.99 -3.33 23.74
N LEU A 242 -0.67 -3.45 23.59
CA LEU A 242 0.20 -4.11 24.57
C LEU A 242 0.14 -3.41 25.93
N ASN A 243 0.19 -2.08 25.94
CA ASN A 243 0.10 -1.31 27.18
C ASN A 243 -1.27 -1.49 27.87
N LYS A 244 -2.35 -1.47 27.11
CA LYS A 244 -3.71 -1.73 27.63
C LYS A 244 -3.83 -3.13 28.23
N ASN A 245 -3.20 -4.13 27.60
CA ASN A 245 -3.16 -5.49 28.14
C ASN A 245 -2.42 -5.54 29.49
N LYS A 246 -1.25 -4.90 29.57
CA LYS A 246 -0.46 -4.81 30.81
C LYS A 246 -1.25 -4.15 31.93
N MET A 247 -1.86 -2.99 31.67
CA MET A 247 -2.66 -2.27 32.66
C MET A 247 -3.84 -3.11 33.17
N THR A 248 -4.57 -3.76 32.25
CA THR A 248 -5.71 -4.62 32.62
C THR A 248 -5.25 -5.82 33.47
N SER A 249 -4.15 -6.47 33.07
CA SER A 249 -3.57 -7.57 33.85
C SER A 249 -3.12 -7.12 35.23
N GLN A 250 -2.49 -5.94 35.33
CA GLN A 250 -2.05 -5.38 36.59
C GLN A 250 -3.23 -5.12 37.53
N GLU A 251 -4.30 -4.48 37.05
CA GLU A 251 -5.51 -4.21 37.83
C GLU A 251 -6.17 -5.50 38.36
N ILE A 252 -6.27 -6.52 37.52
CA ILE A 252 -6.81 -7.83 37.91
C ILE A 252 -5.93 -8.47 38.99
N CYS A 253 -4.62 -8.48 38.81
CA CYS A 253 -3.69 -9.08 39.77
C CYS A 253 -3.71 -8.35 41.12
N GLN A 254 -3.71 -7.02 41.12
CA GLN A 254 -3.76 -6.20 42.32
C GLN A 254 -5.08 -6.40 43.09
N THR A 255 -6.20 -6.43 42.36
CA THR A 255 -7.52 -6.69 42.95
C THR A 255 -7.57 -8.08 43.57
N LEU A 256 -7.07 -9.10 42.87
CA LEU A 256 -7.04 -10.48 43.35
C LEU A 256 -6.17 -10.62 44.61
N LEU A 257 -4.96 -10.05 44.62
CA LEU A 257 -4.08 -10.10 45.81
C LEU A 257 -4.70 -9.38 47.00
N SER A 258 -5.36 -8.23 46.78
CA SER A 258 -6.06 -7.51 47.84
C SER A 258 -7.17 -8.35 48.46
N GLN A 259 -7.93 -9.09 47.64
CA GLN A 259 -8.97 -9.99 48.13
C GLN A 259 -8.41 -11.20 48.88
N LEU A 260 -7.38 -11.85 48.33
CA LEU A 260 -6.77 -13.04 48.93
C LEU A 260 -6.07 -12.72 50.25
N SER A 261 -5.46 -11.53 50.37
CA SER A 261 -4.74 -11.11 51.58
C SER A 261 -5.62 -10.44 52.65
N ALA A 262 -6.92 -10.22 52.40
CA ALA A 262 -7.80 -9.49 53.30
C ALA A 262 -7.90 -10.10 54.72
N ASP A 263 -7.97 -11.44 54.82
CA ASP A 263 -7.99 -12.15 56.12
C ASP A 263 -6.67 -11.96 56.88
N MET A 264 -5.54 -12.09 56.17
CA MET A 264 -4.20 -11.87 56.70
C MET A 264 -4.06 -10.43 57.22
N GLU A 265 -4.54 -9.44 56.47
CA GLU A 265 -4.53 -8.04 56.91
C GLU A 265 -5.44 -7.79 58.12
N GLY A 266 -6.58 -8.49 58.21
CA GLY A 266 -7.45 -8.48 59.39
C GLY A 266 -6.72 -8.99 60.63
N LYS A 267 -6.13 -10.19 60.54
CA LYS A 267 -5.33 -10.79 61.62
C LYS A 267 -4.17 -9.90 62.06
N LEU A 268 -3.53 -9.19 61.12
CA LEU A 268 -2.47 -8.23 61.45
C LEU A 268 -3.01 -7.05 62.26
N ARG A 269 -4.13 -6.45 61.85
CA ARG A 269 -4.78 -5.34 62.59
C ARG A 269 -5.24 -5.76 63.98
N ASP A 270 -5.74 -6.97 64.11
CA ASP A 270 -6.20 -7.54 65.38
C ASP A 270 -5.04 -7.99 66.29
N GLY A 271 -3.80 -7.85 65.84
CA GLY A 271 -2.60 -8.18 66.61
C GLY A 271 -2.35 -9.68 66.80
N VAL A 272 -2.99 -10.53 65.97
CA VAL A 272 -2.88 -12.00 66.04
C VAL A 272 -1.43 -12.45 65.83
N TYR A 273 -0.72 -11.81 64.89
CA TYR A 273 0.68 -12.13 64.60
C TYR A 273 1.68 -11.56 65.63
N MET A 274 1.24 -10.68 66.53
CA MET A 274 2.12 -10.07 67.54
C MET A 274 2.19 -10.89 68.84
N GLN A 275 1.58 -12.07 68.85
CA GLN A 275 1.60 -13.01 69.97
C GLN A 275 2.79 -13.99 69.86
N PRO A 276 3.19 -14.65 70.96
CA PRO A 276 4.19 -15.72 70.93
C PRO A 276 3.87 -16.81 69.89
N GLY A 277 4.76 -17.04 68.92
CA GLY A 277 4.54 -17.99 67.80
C GLY A 277 3.79 -17.39 66.60
N GLY A 278 3.47 -16.10 66.60
CA GLY A 278 2.71 -15.43 65.56
C GLY A 278 3.42 -15.36 64.20
N TYR A 279 4.76 -15.44 64.15
CA TYR A 279 5.50 -15.43 62.88
C TYR A 279 5.24 -16.69 62.04
N GLU A 280 5.13 -17.86 62.67
CA GLU A 280 4.86 -19.12 61.95
C GLU A 280 3.46 -19.09 61.31
N VAL A 281 2.48 -18.52 62.03
CA VAL A 281 1.12 -18.32 61.51
C VAL A 281 1.12 -17.34 60.34
N TYR A 282 1.87 -16.24 60.45
CA TYR A 282 2.01 -15.24 59.38
C TYR A 282 2.61 -15.85 58.10
N VAL A 283 3.69 -16.62 58.21
CA VAL A 283 4.33 -17.30 57.06
C VAL A 283 3.35 -18.28 56.40
N LYS A 284 2.58 -19.03 57.19
CA LYS A 284 1.58 -19.96 56.67
C LYS A 284 0.47 -19.24 55.89
N ASP A 285 -0.07 -18.16 56.45
CA ASP A 285 -1.12 -17.36 55.81
C ASP A 285 -0.58 -16.69 54.53
N GLN A 286 0.63 -16.13 54.56
CA GLN A 286 1.29 -15.54 53.38
C GLN A 286 1.47 -16.59 52.27
N LYS A 287 1.95 -17.79 52.61
CA LYS A 287 2.12 -18.87 51.64
C LYS A 287 0.78 -19.30 51.04
N GLN A 288 -0.29 -19.35 51.82
CA GLN A 288 -1.63 -19.64 51.32
C GLN A 288 -2.12 -18.58 50.33
N VAL A 289 -1.86 -17.29 50.58
CA VAL A 289 -2.17 -16.20 49.64
C VAL A 289 -1.43 -16.39 48.33
N VAL A 290 -0.11 -16.63 48.38
CA VAL A 290 0.73 -16.85 47.20
C VAL A 290 0.27 -18.06 46.39
N GLU A 291 0.03 -19.20 47.04
CA GLU A 291 -0.46 -20.42 46.37
C GLU A 291 -1.84 -20.21 45.72
N SER A 292 -2.74 -19.51 46.40
CA SER A 292 -4.08 -19.22 45.88
C SER A 292 -4.02 -18.28 44.67
N PHE A 293 -3.14 -17.28 44.72
CA PHE A 293 -2.88 -16.38 43.60
C PHE A 293 -2.31 -17.14 42.39
N GLN A 294 -1.30 -18.00 42.61
CA GLN A 294 -0.68 -18.80 41.55
C GLN A 294 -1.69 -19.75 40.88
N ARG A 295 -2.56 -20.40 41.64
CA ARG A 295 -3.60 -21.31 41.11
C ARG A 295 -4.71 -20.61 40.32
N THR A 296 -4.91 -19.31 40.50
CA THR A 296 -5.99 -18.58 39.81
C THR A 296 -5.62 -18.36 38.34
N PRO A 297 -6.41 -18.84 37.35
CA PRO A 297 -6.11 -18.63 35.94
C PRO A 297 -6.43 -17.19 35.48
N ASN A 298 -6.04 -16.86 34.24
CA ASN A 298 -6.44 -15.62 33.52
C ASN A 298 -6.04 -14.30 34.21
N LYS A 299 -4.88 -14.29 34.87
CA LYS A 299 -4.31 -13.09 35.51
C LYS A 299 -3.63 -12.14 34.51
N GLY A 300 -3.19 -12.68 33.37
CA GLY A 300 -2.46 -11.95 32.33
C GLY A 300 -0.97 -11.80 32.62
N VAL A 301 -0.32 -10.97 31.80
CA VAL A 301 1.14 -10.85 31.63
C VAL A 301 1.89 -10.09 32.74
N MET A 302 1.17 -9.60 33.76
CA MET A 302 1.75 -8.87 34.90
C MET A 302 1.72 -9.68 36.19
N ALA A 303 1.37 -10.97 36.13
CA ALA A 303 1.12 -11.78 37.32
C ALA A 303 2.34 -11.90 38.23
N GLU A 304 3.51 -12.24 37.67
CA GLU A 304 4.72 -12.45 38.47
C GLU A 304 5.30 -11.11 38.97
N GLN A 305 5.22 -10.05 38.16
CA GLN A 305 5.65 -8.71 38.55
C GLN A 305 4.77 -8.10 39.67
N VAL A 306 3.45 -8.28 39.60
CA VAL A 306 2.56 -7.77 40.66
C VAL A 306 2.73 -8.59 41.95
N LEU A 307 2.97 -9.90 41.84
CA LEU A 307 3.28 -10.75 42.98
C LEU A 307 4.62 -10.36 43.63
N GLU A 308 5.65 -10.08 42.84
CA GLU A 308 6.94 -9.53 43.29
C GLU A 308 6.72 -8.24 44.11
N GLN A 309 5.97 -7.27 43.57
CA GLN A 309 5.67 -6.00 44.24
C GLN A 309 4.90 -6.21 45.55
N PHE A 310 3.94 -7.14 45.57
CA PHE A 310 3.20 -7.48 46.77
C PHE A 310 4.12 -8.08 47.85
N MET A 311 4.95 -9.06 47.50
CA MET A 311 5.91 -9.66 48.44
C MET A 311 6.89 -8.63 48.99
N ASP A 312 7.29 -7.68 48.16
CA ASP A 312 8.13 -6.56 48.55
C ASP A 312 7.46 -5.61 49.53
N SER A 313 6.17 -5.30 49.33
CA SER A 313 5.39 -4.47 50.27
C SER A 313 5.26 -5.10 51.66
N LYS A 314 5.27 -6.43 51.75
CA LYS A 314 5.12 -7.19 53.00
C LYS A 314 6.41 -7.35 53.81
N LYS A 315 7.56 -6.82 53.31
CA LYS A 315 8.87 -6.90 53.99
C LYS A 315 8.88 -6.26 55.38
N ALA A 316 8.40 -5.02 55.47
CA ALA A 316 8.43 -4.26 56.72
C ALA A 316 7.47 -4.87 57.77
N GLU A 317 6.31 -5.36 57.31
CA GLU A 317 5.33 -6.08 58.13
C GLU A 317 5.97 -7.34 58.74
N ALA A 318 6.58 -8.19 57.90
CA ALA A 318 7.25 -9.41 58.34
C ALA A 318 8.39 -9.13 59.34
N ALA A 319 9.23 -8.13 59.08
CA ALA A 319 10.33 -7.75 59.98
C ALA A 319 9.84 -7.30 61.36
N THR A 320 8.72 -6.58 61.40
CA THR A 320 8.09 -6.14 62.66
C THR A 320 7.57 -7.33 63.46
N ILE A 321 6.91 -8.29 62.80
CA ILE A 321 6.39 -9.52 63.42
C ILE A 321 7.54 -10.36 64.01
N VAL A 322 8.62 -10.58 63.24
CA VAL A 322 9.82 -11.32 63.71
C VAL A 322 10.44 -10.66 64.96
N THR A 323 10.41 -9.33 65.02
CA THR A 323 10.95 -8.59 66.17
C THR A 323 10.05 -8.74 67.39
N ALA A 324 8.73 -8.69 67.21
CA ALA A 324 7.73 -8.79 68.28
C ALA A 324 7.59 -10.20 68.86
N ASP A 325 7.82 -11.25 68.06
CA ASP A 325 7.68 -12.63 68.50
C ASP A 325 8.81 -13.04 69.46
N LYS A 326 8.43 -13.27 70.72
CA LYS A 326 9.33 -13.65 71.82
C LYS A 326 9.65 -15.16 71.86
N MET A 327 8.96 -15.98 71.06
CA MET A 327 9.25 -17.42 70.97
C MET A 327 10.41 -17.73 70.01
N LEU A 328 10.76 -16.78 69.14
CA LEU A 328 11.86 -16.93 68.20
C LEU A 328 13.21 -16.65 68.87
N THR A 329 14.11 -17.62 68.84
CA THR A 329 15.53 -17.43 69.18
C THR A 329 16.24 -16.60 68.11
N ASP A 330 17.36 -15.94 68.47
CA ASP A 330 18.16 -15.17 67.50
C ASP A 330 18.60 -16.00 66.28
N VAL A 331 18.84 -17.31 66.46
CA VAL A 331 19.17 -18.23 65.37
C VAL A 331 17.97 -18.45 64.44
N GLN A 332 16.76 -18.65 65.00
CA GLN A 332 15.53 -18.80 64.21
C GLN A 332 15.17 -17.50 63.47
N LYS A 333 15.39 -16.33 64.09
CA LYS A 333 15.19 -15.03 63.43
C LYS A 333 16.10 -14.85 62.22
N ARG A 334 17.38 -15.26 62.33
CA ARG A 334 18.33 -15.24 61.20
C ARG A 334 17.94 -16.22 60.10
N LEU A 335 17.52 -17.44 60.46
CA LEU A 335 17.08 -18.43 59.48
C LEU A 335 15.83 -17.95 58.71
N ALA A 336 14.87 -17.38 59.43
CA ALA A 336 13.66 -16.80 58.86
C ALA A 336 13.96 -15.66 57.88
N ALA A 337 14.88 -14.75 58.24
CA ALA A 337 15.31 -13.66 57.37
C ALA A 337 15.93 -14.19 56.07
N GLU A 338 16.67 -15.29 56.16
CA GLU A 338 17.36 -15.88 55.02
C GLU A 338 16.45 -16.71 54.12
N GLN A 339 15.51 -17.46 54.69
CA GLN A 339 14.43 -18.11 53.92
C GLN A 339 13.61 -17.07 53.14
N ALA A 340 13.20 -15.99 53.81
CA ALA A 340 12.50 -14.90 53.14
C ALA A 340 13.35 -14.24 52.04
N ARG A 341 14.69 -14.23 52.17
CA ARG A 341 15.59 -13.74 51.11
C ARG A 341 15.57 -14.67 49.89
N VAL A 342 15.62 -15.98 50.10
CA VAL A 342 15.57 -16.98 49.03
C VAL A 342 14.25 -16.90 48.27
N GLU A 343 13.11 -16.93 48.96
CA GLU A 343 11.78 -16.86 48.32
C GLU A 343 11.59 -15.59 47.49
N ARG A 344 12.14 -14.45 47.95
CA ARG A 344 12.12 -13.21 47.16
C ARG A 344 12.97 -13.30 45.90
N LEU A 345 14.18 -13.84 45.99
CA LEU A 345 15.04 -14.00 44.82
C LEU A 345 14.40 -14.93 43.80
N GLU A 346 13.73 -16.00 44.26
CA GLU A 346 12.94 -16.88 43.39
C GLU A 346 11.79 -16.13 42.70
N GLN A 347 11.05 -15.29 43.43
CA GLN A 347 9.96 -14.51 42.86
C GLN A 347 10.45 -13.42 41.88
N GLN A 348 11.56 -12.75 42.19
CA GLN A 348 12.21 -11.80 41.30
C GLN A 348 12.69 -12.49 40.01
N HIS A 349 13.26 -13.68 40.12
CA HIS A 349 13.66 -14.47 38.96
C HIS A 349 12.47 -14.80 38.06
N LYS A 350 11.33 -15.22 38.62
CA LYS A 350 10.11 -15.50 37.83
C LYS A 350 9.57 -14.26 37.13
N ALA A 351 9.54 -13.12 37.82
CA ALA A 351 9.11 -11.85 37.22
C ALA A 351 10.04 -11.42 36.08
N GLU A 352 11.35 -11.61 36.23
CA GLU A 352 12.32 -11.29 35.20
C GLU A 352 12.24 -12.25 34.01
N GLU A 353 12.01 -13.55 34.25
CA GLU A 353 11.79 -14.54 33.21
C GLU A 353 10.53 -14.21 32.37
N GLU A 354 9.42 -13.86 33.02
CA GLU A 354 8.19 -13.41 32.34
C GLU A 354 8.42 -12.14 31.50
N ARG A 355 9.19 -11.17 32.01
CA ARG A 355 9.57 -9.96 31.26
C ARG A 355 10.45 -10.27 30.06
N SER A 356 11.44 -11.16 30.24
CA SER A 356 12.35 -11.58 29.17
C SER A 356 11.58 -12.26 28.03
N LEU A 357 10.64 -13.17 28.36
CA LEU A 357 9.78 -13.82 27.37
C LEU A 357 8.90 -12.82 26.60
N GLN A 358 8.34 -11.82 27.29
CA GLN A 358 7.57 -10.76 26.62
C GLN A 358 8.43 -9.92 25.67
N LEU A 359 9.66 -9.59 26.08
CA LEU A 359 10.58 -8.83 25.25
C LEU A 359 11.03 -9.64 24.03
N GLU A 360 11.37 -10.92 24.22
CA GLU A 360 11.75 -11.82 23.15
C GLU A 360 10.60 -11.98 22.14
N GLN A 361 9.37 -12.14 22.60
CA GLN A 361 8.22 -12.24 21.71
C GLN A 361 7.99 -10.94 20.93
N ARG A 362 8.16 -9.77 21.56
CA ARG A 362 8.10 -8.48 20.86
C ARG A 362 9.15 -8.37 19.76
N MET A 363 10.38 -8.81 20.03
CA MET A 363 11.45 -8.83 19.03
C MET A 363 11.10 -9.74 17.84
N ARG A 364 10.49 -10.90 18.10
CA ARG A 364 10.02 -11.81 17.05
C ARG A 364 8.89 -11.19 16.23
N ASP A 365 7.95 -10.51 16.87
CA ASP A 365 6.86 -9.82 16.17
C ASP A 365 7.42 -8.75 15.21
N GLU A 366 8.40 -7.95 15.66
CA GLU A 366 9.10 -6.97 14.83
C GLU A 366 9.86 -7.62 13.65
N GLU A 367 10.51 -8.76 13.89
CA GLU A 367 11.20 -9.52 12.83
C GLU A 367 10.20 -10.09 11.79
N CYS A 368 9.09 -10.68 12.24
CA CYS A 368 8.04 -11.19 11.37
C CYS A 368 7.38 -10.07 10.55
N SER A 369 7.09 -8.92 11.17
CA SER A 369 6.59 -7.71 10.49
C SER A 369 7.56 -7.26 9.40
N HIS A 370 8.86 -7.19 9.72
CA HIS A 370 9.88 -6.80 8.75
C HIS A 370 9.97 -7.77 7.57
N GLN A 371 9.94 -9.09 7.83
CA GLN A 371 9.95 -10.12 6.80
C GLN A 371 8.71 -10.03 5.89
N GLU A 372 7.52 -9.82 6.46
CA GLU A 372 6.29 -9.66 5.66
C GLU A 372 6.33 -8.37 4.84
N LYS A 373 6.87 -7.27 5.38
CA LYS A 373 7.09 -6.03 4.63
C LYS A 373 7.98 -6.26 3.41
N ILE A 374 9.11 -6.94 3.58
CA ILE A 374 10.01 -7.29 2.46
C ILE A 374 9.26 -8.10 1.42
N ARG A 375 8.59 -9.18 1.83
CA ARG A 375 7.84 -10.06 0.93
C ARG A 375 6.81 -9.31 0.08
N GLN A 376 6.08 -8.38 0.69
CA GLN A 376 5.07 -7.61 -0.03
C GLN A 376 5.67 -6.57 -0.98
N VAL A 377 6.78 -5.92 -0.60
CA VAL A 377 7.52 -5.02 -1.49
C VAL A 377 8.06 -5.80 -2.70
N GLU A 378 8.62 -6.98 -2.47
CA GLU A 378 9.15 -7.84 -3.53
C GLU A 378 8.06 -8.22 -4.52
N ALA A 379 6.95 -8.79 -4.02
CA ALA A 379 5.82 -9.19 -4.86
C ALA A 379 5.27 -8.02 -5.69
N LYS A 380 5.14 -6.84 -5.08
CA LYS A 380 4.66 -5.64 -5.77
C LYS A 380 5.64 -5.14 -6.82
N MET A 381 6.93 -5.12 -6.52
CA MET A 381 7.93 -4.65 -7.46
C MET A 381 8.09 -5.61 -8.65
N GLU A 382 7.96 -6.91 -8.44
CA GLU A 382 7.90 -7.90 -9.54
C GLU A 382 6.69 -7.69 -10.45
N GLU A 383 5.52 -7.39 -9.88
CA GLU A 383 4.32 -7.06 -10.63
C GLU A 383 4.53 -5.79 -11.48
N GLU A 384 5.15 -4.75 -10.91
CA GLU A 384 5.46 -3.50 -11.58
C GLU A 384 6.50 -3.66 -12.69
N ILE A 385 7.56 -4.47 -12.47
CA ILE A 385 8.53 -4.85 -13.52
C ILE A 385 7.81 -5.55 -14.67
N THR A 386 6.89 -6.47 -14.36
CA THR A 386 6.12 -7.21 -15.37
C THR A 386 5.22 -6.28 -16.19
N LYS A 387 4.48 -5.37 -15.54
CA LYS A 387 3.67 -4.36 -16.22
C LYS A 387 4.51 -3.44 -17.10
N MET A 388 5.67 -3.00 -16.61
CA MET A 388 6.59 -2.15 -17.36
C MET A 388 7.12 -2.85 -18.62
N ARG A 389 7.53 -4.12 -18.51
CA ARG A 389 7.95 -4.92 -19.67
C ARG A 389 6.83 -5.06 -20.70
N GLN A 390 5.61 -5.38 -20.26
CA GLN A 390 4.45 -5.47 -21.16
C GLN A 390 4.14 -4.13 -21.87
N GLU A 391 4.27 -3.00 -21.16
CA GLU A 391 4.10 -1.67 -21.73
C GLU A 391 5.19 -1.36 -22.78
N MET A 392 6.44 -1.70 -22.48
CA MET A 392 7.57 -1.54 -23.38
C MET A 392 7.41 -2.38 -24.65
N ASP A 393 7.08 -3.67 -24.51
CA ASP A 393 6.91 -4.60 -25.63
C ASP A 393 5.81 -4.12 -26.59
N ARG A 394 4.67 -3.67 -26.04
CA ARG A 394 3.57 -3.10 -26.85
C ARG A 394 4.01 -1.84 -27.59
N THR A 395 4.77 -0.97 -26.94
CA THR A 395 5.26 0.27 -27.55
C THR A 395 6.25 -0.02 -28.68
N MET A 396 7.15 -0.98 -28.45
CA MET A 396 8.12 -1.44 -29.44
C MET A 396 7.46 -2.10 -30.65
N GLU A 397 6.47 -2.96 -30.43
CA GLU A 397 5.70 -3.59 -31.50
C GLU A 397 5.02 -2.54 -32.40
N CYS A 398 4.43 -1.50 -31.79
CA CYS A 398 3.78 -0.42 -32.54
C CYS A 398 4.79 0.39 -33.37
N LYS A 399 5.96 0.73 -32.80
CA LYS A 399 7.02 1.46 -33.50
C LYS A 399 7.63 0.64 -34.65
N LEU A 400 7.83 -0.66 -34.46
CA LEU A 400 8.32 -1.56 -35.51
C LEU A 400 7.36 -1.61 -36.71
N LYS A 401 6.06 -1.78 -36.46
CA LYS A 401 5.03 -1.77 -37.53
C LYS A 401 4.99 -0.44 -38.29
N GLU A 402 5.24 0.67 -37.60
CA GLU A 402 5.27 1.98 -38.23
C GLU A 402 6.53 2.22 -39.06
N GLN A 403 7.69 1.77 -38.55
CA GLN A 403 8.95 1.80 -39.27
C GLN A 403 8.88 1.02 -40.58
N GLU A 404 8.29 -0.18 -40.54
CA GLU A 404 8.09 -1.01 -41.74
C GLU A 404 7.25 -0.27 -42.79
N LYS A 405 6.15 0.39 -42.38
CA LYS A 405 5.32 1.20 -43.28
C LYS A 405 6.08 2.39 -43.87
N LEU A 406 6.92 3.07 -43.09
CA LEU A 406 7.75 4.18 -43.59
C LEU A 406 8.72 3.70 -44.66
N LEU A 407 9.35 2.53 -44.46
CA LEU A 407 10.24 1.92 -45.45
C LEU A 407 9.51 1.53 -46.73
N GLN A 408 8.34 0.88 -46.62
CA GLN A 408 7.49 0.53 -47.77
C GLN A 408 7.05 1.77 -48.56
N GLN A 409 6.89 2.92 -47.89
CA GLN A 409 6.52 4.20 -48.49
C GLN A 409 7.73 5.02 -49.01
N GLY A 410 8.96 4.54 -48.86
CA GLY A 410 10.18 5.22 -49.32
C GLY A 410 10.73 6.32 -48.39
N PHE A 411 10.19 6.45 -47.18
CA PHE A 411 10.63 7.45 -46.17
C PHE A 411 11.78 6.91 -45.31
N THR A 412 12.93 6.66 -45.95
CA THR A 412 14.10 6.03 -45.31
C THR A 412 14.67 6.83 -44.15
N GLU A 413 14.71 8.16 -44.25
CA GLU A 413 15.25 9.01 -43.18
C GLU A 413 14.35 9.01 -41.94
N GLN A 414 13.03 9.09 -42.11
CA GLN A 414 12.09 8.98 -40.99
C GLN A 414 12.14 7.59 -40.35
N ALA A 415 12.27 6.52 -41.16
CA ALA A 415 12.46 5.17 -40.63
C ALA A 415 13.77 5.01 -39.85
N ARG A 416 14.83 5.73 -40.26
CA ARG A 416 16.12 5.79 -39.56
C ARG A 416 15.99 6.49 -38.20
N LEU A 417 15.37 7.67 -38.15
CA LEU A 417 15.11 8.40 -36.90
C LEU A 417 14.24 7.57 -35.93
N MET A 418 13.23 6.88 -36.45
CA MET A 418 12.39 5.99 -35.64
C MET A 418 13.18 4.81 -35.05
N LYS A 419 14.18 4.30 -35.78
CA LYS A 419 15.11 3.28 -35.28
C LYS A 419 15.93 3.82 -34.10
N GLU A 420 16.49 5.01 -34.25
CA GLU A 420 17.27 5.66 -33.19
C GLU A 420 16.42 5.90 -31.93
N GLU A 421 15.17 6.32 -32.10
CA GLU A 421 14.24 6.45 -30.97
C GLU A 421 13.99 5.10 -30.28
N MET A 422 13.80 4.03 -31.05
CA MET A 422 13.62 2.68 -30.50
C MET A 422 14.85 2.22 -29.72
N ASP A 423 16.05 2.45 -30.24
CA ASP A 423 17.31 2.10 -29.55
C ASP A 423 17.44 2.87 -28.22
N VAL A 424 17.09 4.17 -28.22
CA VAL A 424 17.07 5.00 -27.00
C VAL A 424 16.01 4.51 -26.01
N LEU A 425 14.81 4.14 -26.48
CA LEU A 425 13.73 3.61 -25.64
C LEU A 425 14.10 2.27 -25.01
N GLN A 426 14.68 1.34 -25.79
CA GLN A 426 15.17 0.07 -25.28
C GLN A 426 16.24 0.27 -24.21
N LYS A 427 17.20 1.17 -24.45
CA LYS A 427 18.25 1.48 -23.47
C LYS A 427 17.65 2.04 -22.17
N ARG A 428 16.75 3.03 -22.26
CA ARG A 428 16.06 3.61 -21.09
C ARG A 428 15.20 2.57 -20.36
N GLY A 429 14.56 1.67 -21.09
CA GLY A 429 13.80 0.56 -20.54
C GLY A 429 14.66 -0.36 -19.69
N LYS A 430 15.79 -0.83 -20.25
CA LYS A 430 16.78 -1.66 -19.55
C LYS A 430 17.32 -0.96 -18.31
N GLU A 431 17.72 0.30 -18.43
CA GLU A 431 18.22 1.09 -17.28
C GLU A 431 17.18 1.23 -16.15
N ARG A 432 15.89 1.37 -16.50
CA ARG A 432 14.80 1.43 -15.49
C ARG A 432 14.56 0.08 -14.84
N GLU A 433 14.55 -0.98 -15.64
CA GLU A 433 14.39 -2.34 -15.14
C GLU A 433 15.54 -2.74 -14.21
N GLU A 434 16.78 -2.46 -14.60
CA GLU A 434 17.98 -2.68 -13.78
C GLU A 434 17.92 -1.88 -12.47
N LYS A 435 17.42 -0.64 -12.48
CA LYS A 435 17.21 0.14 -11.26
C LYS A 435 16.21 -0.50 -10.31
N LEU A 436 15.07 -0.98 -10.82
CA LEU A 436 14.06 -1.67 -10.01
C LEU A 436 14.59 -3.01 -9.48
N GLN A 437 15.32 -3.77 -10.29
CA GLN A 437 15.98 -5.01 -9.85
C GLN A 437 17.05 -4.76 -8.80
N GLN A 438 17.87 -3.70 -8.94
CA GLN A 438 18.84 -3.31 -7.92
C GLN A 438 18.16 -2.87 -6.62
N GLN A 439 17.04 -2.17 -6.70
CA GLN A 439 16.22 -1.86 -5.53
C GLN A 439 15.71 -3.14 -4.87
N LEU A 440 15.21 -4.11 -5.64
CA LEU A 440 14.77 -5.42 -5.15
C LEU A 440 15.87 -6.12 -4.35
N VAL A 441 17.06 -6.21 -4.95
CA VAL A 441 18.23 -6.86 -4.35
C VAL A 441 18.70 -6.13 -3.09
N ARG A 442 18.56 -4.79 -3.02
CA ARG A 442 18.85 -4.04 -1.79
C ARG A 442 17.85 -4.38 -0.69
N PHE A 443 16.56 -4.50 -1.00
CA PHE A 443 15.55 -4.87 -0.01
C PHE A 443 15.72 -6.31 0.48
N SER A 444 16.01 -7.24 -0.41
CA SER A 444 16.28 -8.64 -0.07
C SER A 444 17.67 -8.84 0.58
N GLY A 445 18.59 -7.91 0.33
CA GLY A 445 20.01 -7.97 0.71
C GLY A 445 20.38 -7.29 2.03
N VAL A 446 19.45 -6.62 2.73
CA VAL A 446 19.64 -6.21 4.14
C VAL A 446 19.28 -7.38 5.08
N GLY A 447 19.81 -8.56 4.77
CA GLY A 447 20.02 -9.62 5.75
C GLY A 447 21.40 -9.44 6.37
N GLY A 448 21.57 -8.43 7.21
CA GLY A 448 22.86 -8.16 7.84
C GLY A 448 23.12 -6.72 8.29
N ALA A 449 22.16 -6.07 8.94
CA ALA A 449 22.43 -4.88 9.75
C ALA A 449 21.97 -5.14 11.19
N VAL A 450 22.74 -5.99 11.87
CA VAL A 450 22.99 -5.84 13.31
C VAL A 450 23.50 -4.40 13.51
N GLY A 451 22.60 -3.45 13.72
CA GLY A 451 22.98 -2.03 13.72
C GLY A 451 21.92 -1.06 14.22
N VAL A 452 20.65 -1.46 14.30
CA VAL A 452 19.58 -0.60 14.85
C VAL A 452 19.15 -1.01 16.27
N MET A 453 19.57 -2.17 16.77
CA MET A 453 19.24 -2.62 18.14
C MET A 453 19.96 -1.88 19.28
N GLN A 454 20.82 -0.89 19.01
CA GLN A 454 21.61 -0.23 20.06
C GLN A 454 21.08 1.13 20.56
N SER A 455 19.94 1.65 20.08
CA SER A 455 19.53 3.03 20.44
C SER A 455 18.28 3.18 21.32
N VAL A 456 17.56 2.12 21.71
CA VAL A 456 16.29 2.28 22.45
C VAL A 456 16.22 1.54 23.79
N CYS A 457 17.22 0.75 24.18
CA CYS A 457 17.15 -0.02 25.44
C CYS A 457 18.39 0.17 26.32
N PHE A 458 18.61 1.39 26.84
CA PHE A 458 19.26 1.60 28.15
C PHE A 458 18.92 3.01 28.65
N PRO A 459 18.00 3.18 29.62
CA PRO A 459 18.06 4.35 30.47
C PRO A 459 19.35 4.23 31.29
N HIS A 460 20.23 5.23 31.19
CA HIS A 460 21.29 5.42 32.17
C HIS A 460 20.65 5.53 33.57
N GLY A 461 20.96 4.56 34.43
CA GLY A 461 20.73 4.56 35.86
C GLY A 461 21.97 4.07 36.55
#